data_AF-A0A3M0ZLT5-F1
#
_entry.id   AF-A0A3M0ZLT5-F1
#
_cell.length_a   1.000
_cell.length_b   1.000
_cell.length_c   1.000
_cell.angle_alpha   90.00
_cell.angle_beta   90.00
_cell.angle_gamma   90.00
#
_symmetry.space_group_name_H-M   'P 1'
#
loop_
_entity.id
_entity.type
_entity.pdbx_description
1 polymer ?
#
loop_
_entity_poly.entity_id
_entity_poly.type
_entity_poly.pdbx_seq_one_letter_code
_entity_poly.pdbx_strand_id
1 'polypeptide(L)' 'MEVKDSSNLIGRGLISVLLTLLVITAFHYSTPSGLHWLHGIYRRLYYVPIVLGALRFGFKGGVL' A
#
# COMPACT_ATOMS: atom_id res chain seq x y z
N MET A 1 5.18 14.99 29.26
CA MET A 1 5.22 14.24 27.99
C MET A 1 3.78 14.06 27.53
N GLU A 2 3.37 14.77 26.49
CA GLU A 2 2.04 14.61 25.88
C GLU A 2 2.01 13.26 25.16
N VAL A 3 1.17 12.34 25.65
CA VAL A 3 0.95 11.05 25.00
C VAL A 3 0.17 11.33 23.72
N LYS A 4 0.91 11.55 22.62
CA LYS A 4 0.34 11.75 21.29
C LYS A 4 -0.57 10.57 20.97
N ASP A 5 -1.85 10.85 20.80
CA ASP A 5 -2.90 9.85 20.61
C ASP A 5 -2.55 8.90 19.46
N SER A 6 -2.13 7.69 19.82
CA SER A 6 -1.67 6.64 18.91
C SER A 6 -2.76 6.17 17.96
N SER A 7 -4.04 6.38 18.30
CA SER A 7 -5.18 5.99 17.45
C SER A 7 -5.16 6.74 16.12
N ASN A 8 -4.82 8.02 16.15
CA ASN A 8 -4.69 8.86 14.96
C ASN A 8 -3.52 8.42 14.07
N LEU A 9 -2.45 7.86 14.66
CA LEU A 9 -1.29 7.36 13.91
C LEU A 9 -1.60 6.04 13.20
N ILE A 10 -2.42 5.18 13.82
CA ILE A 10 -2.89 3.92 13.24
C ILE A 10 -3.84 4.22 12.07
N GLY A 11 -4.83 5.09 12.27
CA GLY A 11 -5.78 5.47 11.22
C GLY A 11 -5.09 6.07 9.99
N ARG A 12 -4.15 7.01 10.21
CA ARG A 12 -3.35 7.60 9.13
C ARG A 12 -2.48 6.57 8.40
N GLY A 13 -1.91 5.62 9.12
CA GLY A 13 -1.14 4.53 8.53
C GLY A 13 -1.99 3.65 7.61
N LEU A 14 -3.20 3.31 8.05
CA LEU A 14 -4.11 2.45 7.29
C LEU A 14 -4.56 3.15 6.00
N ILE A 15 -4.91 4.44 6.11
CA ILE A 15 -5.25 5.28 4.94
C ILE A 15 -4.09 5.30 3.94
N SER A 16 -2.84 5.43 4.40
CA SER A 16 -1.68 5.44 3.51
C SER A 16 -1.50 4.12 2.74
N VAL A 17 -1.70 2.98 3.41
CA VAL A 17 -1.61 1.65 2.78
C VAL A 17 -2.70 1.47 1.73
N LEU A 18 -3.95 1.77 2.09
CA LEU A 18 -5.09 1.66 1.20
C LEU A 18 -4.98 2.60 0.00
N LEU A 19 -4.55 3.84 0.20
CA LEU A 19 -4.34 4.80 -0.87
C LEU A 19 -3.29 4.29 -1.88
N THR A 20 -2.17 3.78 -1.37
CA THR A 20 -1.08 3.25 -2.21
C THR A 20 -1.56 2.04 -3.02
N LEU A 21 -2.30 1.13 -2.39
CA LEU A 21 -2.90 -0.02 -3.06
C LEU A 21 -3.87 0.39 -4.18
N LEU A 22 -4.74 1.36 -3.91
CA LEU A 22 -5.71 1.86 -4.89
C LEU A 22 -5.02 2.52 -6.08
N VAL A 23 -3.98 3.33 -5.85
CA VAL A 23 -3.22 3.99 -6.93
C VAL A 23 -2.56 2.95 -7.84
N ILE A 24 -1.88 1.95 -7.26
CA ILE A 24 -1.24 0.88 -8.03
C ILE A 24 -2.27 0.09 -8.83
N THR A 25 -3.42 -0.20 -8.21
CA THR A 25 -4.52 -0.92 -8.86
C THR A 25 -5.11 -0.12 -10.02
N ALA A 26 -5.37 1.18 -9.82
CA ALA A 26 -5.88 2.05 -10.86
C ALA A 26 -4.92 2.12 -12.06
N PHE A 27 -3.62 2.25 -11.83
CA PHE A 27 -2.62 2.22 -12.89
C PHE A 27 -2.48 0.86 -13.57
N HIS A 28 -2.62 -0.24 -12.82
CA HIS A 28 -2.62 -1.58 -13.39
C HIS A 28 -3.75 -1.75 -14.41
N TYR A 29 -4.98 -1.38 -14.04
CA TYR A 29 -6.16 -1.54 -14.90
C TYR A 29 -6.30 -0.47 -15.98
N SER A 30 -5.70 0.72 -15.79
CA SER A 30 -5.70 1.77 -16.83
C SER A 30 -4.67 1.50 -17.93
N THR A 31 -3.78 0.54 -17.74
CA THR A 31 -2.73 0.23 -18.71
C THR A 31 -3.27 -0.70 -19.80
N PRO A 32 -3.12 -0.36 -21.09
CA PRO A 32 -3.51 -1.24 -22.19
C PRO A 32 -2.75 -2.58 -22.14
N SER A 33 -3.45 -3.69 -22.34
CA SER A 33 -2.91 -5.07 -22.26
C SER A 33 -1.73 -5.33 -23.20
N GLY A 34 -1.58 -4.55 -24.27
CA GLY A 34 -0.42 -4.61 -25.18
C GLY A 34 0.91 -4.21 -24.54
N LEU A 35 0.91 -3.52 -23.38
CA LEU A 35 2.11 -3.12 -22.64
C LEU A 35 2.37 -4.11 -21.48
N HIS A 36 2.70 -5.36 -21.83
CA HIS A 36 2.96 -6.44 -20.87
C HIS A 36 4.07 -6.11 -19.85
N TRP A 37 5.08 -5.35 -20.25
CA TRP A 37 6.18 -4.94 -19.36
C TRP A 37 5.69 -4.03 -18.23
N LEU A 38 4.80 -3.09 -18.55
CA LEU A 38 4.24 -2.14 -17.58
C LEU A 38 3.31 -2.87 -16.60
N HIS A 39 2.50 -3.82 -17.09
CA HIS A 39 1.73 -4.73 -16.22
C HIS A 39 2.62 -5.54 -15.27
N GLY A 40 3.79 -5.98 -15.74
CA GLY A 40 4.78 -6.66 -14.90
C GLY A 40 5.33 -5.77 -13.78
N ILE A 41 5.57 -4.49 -14.06
CA ILE A 41 6.00 -3.50 -13.06
C ILE A 41 4.90 -3.27 -12.03
N TYR A 42 3.66 -3.04 -12.45
CA TYR A 42 2.55 -2.83 -11.51
C TYR A 42 2.32 -4.02 -10.59
N ARG A 43 2.45 -5.25 -11.10
CA ARG A 43 2.41 -6.47 -10.26
C ARG A 43 3.46 -6.45 -9.15
N ARG A 44 4.67 -5.96 -9.42
CA ARG A 44 5.74 -5.84 -8.41
C ARG A 44 5.50 -4.68 -7.45
N LEU A 45 4.86 -3.61 -7.92
CA LEU A 45 4.52 -2.47 -7.07
C LEU A 45 3.53 -2.85 -5.96
N TYR A 46 2.72 -3.91 -6.12
CA TYR A 46 1.88 -4.43 -5.04
C TYR A 46 2.66 -4.85 -3.77
N TYR A 47 3.98 -5.08 -3.85
CA TYR A 47 4.78 -5.31 -2.64
C TYR A 47 4.94 -4.04 -1.77
N VAL A 48 4.80 -2.85 -2.36
CA VAL A 48 4.95 -1.58 -1.65
C VAL A 48 3.91 -1.41 -0.53
N PRO A 49 2.58 -1.53 -0.77
CA PRO A 49 1.59 -1.42 0.31
C PRO A 49 1.77 -2.53 1.36
N ILE A 50 2.19 -3.74 0.97
CA ILE A 50 2.45 -4.86 1.88
C ILE A 50 3.62 -4.54 2.83
N VAL A 51 4.74 -4.06 2.28
CA VAL A 51 5.91 -3.67 3.07
C VAL A 51 5.60 -2.45 3.95
N LEU A 52 4.86 -1.46 3.44
CA LEU A 52 4.41 -0.32 4.23
C LEU A 52 3.51 -0.75 5.40
N GLY A 53 2.60 -1.69 5.17
CA GLY A 53 1.77 -2.30 6.21
C GLY A 53 2.62 -3.02 7.25
N ALA A 54 3.57 -3.86 6.81
CA ALA A 54 4.48 -4.58 7.69
C ALA A 54 5.36 -3.66 8.56
N LEU A 55 5.90 -2.59 7.97
CA LEU A 55 6.73 -1.60 8.67
C LEU A 55 5.92 -0.78 9.68
N ARG A 56 4.63 -0.54 9.43
CA ARG A 56 3.80 0.34 10.26
C ARG A 56 3.05 -0.40 11.36
N PHE A 57 2.61 -1.64 11.09
CA PHE A 57 1.76 -2.42 11.99
C PHE A 57 2.39 -3.76 12.41
N GLY A 58 3.67 -3.98 12.07
CA GLY A 58 4.37 -5.24 12.30
C GLY A 58 3.85 -6.36 11.39
N PHE A 59 4.13 -7.61 11.74
CA PHE A 59 3.81 -8.79 10.92
C PHE A 59 2.33 -8.85 10.49
N LYS A 60 1.40 -8.46 11.37
CA LYS A 60 -0.05 -8.42 11.07
C LYS A 60 -0.38 -7.41 9.97
N GLY A 61 0.39 -6.33 9.83
CA GLY A 61 0.25 -5.33 8.79
C GLY A 61 0.60 -5.80 7.39
N GLY A 62 1.48 -6.79 7.26
CA GLY A 62 1.89 -7.34 5.97
C GLY A 62 1.03 -8.50 5.47
N VAL A 63 0.21 -9.09 6.35
CA VAL A 63 -0.70 -10.21 6.02
C VAL A 63 -2.14 -9.72 5.83
N LEU A 64 -2.41 -8.48 6.22
CA LEU A 64 -3.70 -7.79 6.07
C LEU A 64 -4.16 -7.68 4.60
#